data_AF-A0A1X1EM96-F1
#
_entry.id   AF-A0A1X1EM96-F1
#
_cell.length_a   1.000
_cell.length_b   1.000
_cell.length_c   1.000
_cell.angle_alpha   90.00
_cell.angle_beta   90.00
_cell.angle_gamma   90.00
#
_symmetry.space_group_name_H-M   'P 1'
#
loop_
_entity.id
_entity.type
_entity.pdbx_description
1 polymer ?
#
loop_
_entity_poly.entity_id
_entity_poly.type
_entity_poly.pdbx_seq_one_letter_code
_entity_poly.pdbx_strand_id
1 'polypeptide(L)'
;MTKNLHPPFKALAPEKMLQLNVEKHARALTELWRTRGGHVYVQGATGTGKSTVARMLATQLKADWFSYERLSPAEFKAERDDIIARLAASGKKVLILDGFFPQYAGGAFSTLLSERRDKGVSLFIFSQESPFPKDNALREGGEFHPGAFETIAEFRYGTRARYPITFHQVK
;
A
#
# COMPACT_ATOMS: atom_id res chain seq x y z
N MET A 1 -7.15 41.69 36.87
CA MET A 1 -7.82 40.86 35.85
C MET A 1 -6.85 40.59 34.71
N THR A 2 -6.15 39.45 34.75
CA THR A 2 -5.22 39.00 33.72
C THR A 2 -5.99 38.37 32.57
N LYS A 3 -5.96 38.99 31.39
CA LYS A 3 -6.49 38.40 30.15
C LYS A 3 -5.50 37.32 29.69
N ASN A 4 -5.88 36.05 29.85
CA ASN A 4 -5.18 34.93 29.21
C ASN A 4 -5.41 35.02 27.69
N LEU A 5 -4.48 35.67 27.00
CA LEU A 5 -4.34 35.59 25.55
C LEU A 5 -3.83 34.19 25.22
N HIS A 6 -4.72 33.29 24.80
CA HIS A 6 -4.30 32.09 24.08
C HIS A 6 -3.53 32.54 22.83
N PRO A 7 -2.30 32.05 22.60
CA PRO A 7 -1.60 32.35 21.36
C PRO A 7 -2.40 31.79 20.18
N PRO A 8 -2.46 32.51 19.04
CA PRO A 8 -3.18 32.04 17.88
C PRO A 8 -2.56 30.73 17.40
N PHE A 9 -3.41 29.71 17.23
CA PHE A 9 -3.05 28.44 16.64
C PHE A 9 -2.55 28.69 15.20
N LYS A 10 -1.23 28.75 14.98
CA LYS A 10 -0.68 28.82 13.62
C LYS A 10 -0.98 27.49 12.93
N ALA A 11 -1.99 27.48 12.08
CA ALA A 11 -2.24 26.36 11.19
C ALA A 11 -0.98 26.09 10.36
N LEU A 12 -0.55 24.82 10.30
CA LEU A 12 0.58 24.41 9.49
C LEU A 12 0.29 24.64 8.00
N ALA A 13 1.33 24.89 7.21
CA ALA A 13 1.22 24.96 5.76
C ALA A 13 0.70 23.62 5.19
N PRO A 14 -0.10 23.62 4.10
CA PRO A 14 -0.66 22.41 3.50
C PRO A 14 0.37 21.32 3.17
N GLU A 15 1.54 21.71 2.67
CA GLU A 15 2.63 20.77 2.33
C GLU A 15 3.16 20.07 3.59
N LYS A 16 3.27 20.82 4.70
CA LYS A 16 3.73 20.26 5.97
C LYS A 16 2.70 19.32 6.58
N MET A 17 1.40 19.63 6.45
CA MET A 17 0.32 18.73 6.86
C MET A 17 0.32 17.44 6.05
N LEU A 18 0.54 17.53 4.74
CA LEU A 18 0.65 16.36 3.85
C LEU A 18 1.86 15.49 4.23
N GLN A 19 3.01 16.11 4.45
CA GLN A 19 4.22 15.38 4.88
C GLN A 19 3.99 14.61 6.19
N LEU A 20 3.45 15.29 7.22
CA LEU A 20 3.18 14.65 8.52
C LEU A 20 2.16 13.51 8.39
N ASN A 21 1.21 13.63 7.46
CA ASN A 21 0.24 12.57 7.16
C ASN A 21 0.93 11.34 6.55
N VAL A 22 1.80 11.54 5.56
CA VAL A 22 2.61 10.48 4.94
C VAL A 22 3.50 9.79 5.98
N GLU A 23 4.22 10.55 6.81
CA GLU A 23 5.09 10.01 7.86
C GLU A 23 4.30 9.18 8.87
N LYS A 24 3.11 9.66 9.27
CA LYS A 24 2.22 8.93 10.18
C LYS A 24 1.76 7.60 9.57
N HIS A 25 1.40 7.57 8.30
CA HIS A 25 0.96 6.34 7.63
C HIS A 25 2.10 5.34 7.40
N ALA A 26 3.28 5.81 6.99
CA ALA A 26 4.45 4.96 6.87
C ALA A 26 4.83 4.33 8.22
N ARG A 27 4.79 5.13 9.29
CA ARG A 27 5.03 4.64 10.65
C ARG A 27 4.00 3.58 11.07
N ALA A 28 2.71 3.84 10.89
CA ALA A 28 1.65 2.90 11.26
C ALA A 28 1.79 1.56 10.50
N LEU A 29 2.05 1.60 9.19
CA LEU A 29 2.31 0.40 8.39
C LEU A 29 3.55 -0.36 8.87
N THR A 30 4.63 0.35 9.19
CA THR A 30 5.86 -0.26 9.70
C THR A 30 5.65 -0.92 11.05
N GLU A 31 4.91 -0.29 11.96
CA GLU A 31 4.60 -0.84 13.29
C GLU A 31 3.74 -2.10 13.18
N LEU A 32 2.71 -2.09 12.33
CA LEU A 32 1.87 -3.26 12.06
C LEU A 32 2.68 -4.42 11.48
N TRP A 33 3.50 -4.14 10.46
CA TRP A 33 4.36 -5.15 9.84
C TRP A 33 5.39 -5.72 10.82
N ARG A 34 6.03 -4.89 11.65
CA ARG A 34 6.98 -5.38 12.67
C ARG A 34 6.31 -6.28 13.71
N THR A 35 5.04 -6.02 14.01
CA THR A 35 4.29 -6.79 15.01
C THR A 35 3.77 -8.11 14.45
N ARG A 36 3.31 -8.11 13.19
CA ARG A 36 2.61 -9.26 12.58
C ARG A 36 3.44 -10.05 11.59
N GLY A 37 4.49 -9.44 11.04
CA GLY A 37 5.25 -9.97 9.90
C GLY A 37 4.42 -10.01 8.61
N GLY A 38 4.95 -10.74 7.63
CA GLY A 38 4.22 -11.11 6.43
C GLY A 38 3.97 -10.00 5.40
N HIS A 39 3.01 -10.23 4.52
CA HIS A 39 2.64 -9.32 3.44
C HIS A 39 1.63 -8.27 3.91
N VAL A 40 1.73 -7.10 3.30
CA VAL A 40 0.90 -5.94 3.59
C VAL A 40 0.20 -5.50 2.32
N TYR A 41 -1.12 -5.35 2.36
CA TYR A 41 -1.90 -4.78 1.27
C TYR A 41 -2.45 -3.42 1.67
N VAL A 42 -2.28 -2.41 0.82
CA VAL A 42 -2.76 -1.04 1.04
C VAL A 42 -3.62 -0.63 -0.15
N GLN A 43 -4.91 -0.43 0.10
CA GLN A 43 -5.85 0.12 -0.88
C GLN A 43 -6.11 1.61 -0.65
N GLY A 44 -6.62 2.30 -1.67
CA GLY A 44 -7.17 3.64 -1.53
C GLY A 44 -7.29 4.38 -2.87
N ALA A 45 -8.16 5.37 -2.93
CA ALA A 45 -8.39 6.15 -4.15
C ALA A 45 -7.12 6.86 -4.68
N THR A 46 -7.14 7.29 -5.94
CA THR A 46 -6.12 8.19 -6.49
C THR A 46 -6.00 9.44 -5.63
N GLY A 47 -4.78 9.95 -5.43
CA GLY A 47 -4.53 11.16 -4.66
C GLY A 47 -4.51 11.00 -3.13
N THR A 48 -4.64 9.78 -2.60
CA THR A 48 -4.53 9.53 -1.14
C THR A 48 -3.09 9.42 -0.63
N GLY A 49 -2.09 9.62 -1.48
CA GLY A 49 -0.67 9.62 -1.10
C GLY A 49 -0.01 8.24 -1.00
N LYS A 50 -0.66 7.17 -1.50
CA LYS A 50 -0.13 5.79 -1.52
C LYS A 50 1.31 5.71 -2.05
N SER A 51 1.57 6.21 -3.25
CA SER A 51 2.90 6.17 -3.88
C SER A 51 3.95 6.93 -3.06
N THR A 52 3.56 8.02 -2.39
CA THR A 52 4.45 8.79 -1.51
C THR A 52 4.80 7.99 -0.25
N VAL A 53 3.82 7.32 0.36
CA VAL A 53 4.04 6.41 1.50
C VAL A 53 4.90 5.21 1.08
N ALA A 54 4.60 4.61 -0.08
CA ALA A 54 5.37 3.50 -0.65
C ALA A 54 6.85 3.88 -0.83
N ARG A 55 7.13 5.04 -1.42
CA ARG A 55 8.50 5.55 -1.59
C ARG A 55 9.19 5.81 -0.26
N MET A 56 8.50 6.40 0.71
CA MET A 56 9.05 6.62 2.05
C MET A 56 9.40 5.30 2.75
N LEU A 57 8.52 4.30 2.67
CA LEU A 57 8.77 2.96 3.19
C LEU A 57 9.96 2.30 2.48
N ALA A 58 10.11 2.48 1.16
CA ALA A 58 11.24 1.93 0.43
C ALA A 58 12.57 2.41 1.00
N THR A 59 12.67 3.72 1.27
CA THR A 59 13.84 4.32 1.90
C THR A 59 14.03 3.83 3.33
N GLN A 60 12.98 3.87 4.17
CA GLN A 60 13.06 3.52 5.59
C GLN A 60 13.41 2.05 5.83
N LEU A 61 12.86 1.16 5.01
CA LEU A 61 13.02 -0.29 5.13
C LEU A 61 14.13 -0.86 4.25
N LYS A 62 14.84 0.00 3.48
CA LYS A 62 15.84 -0.39 2.48
C LYS A 62 15.29 -1.44 1.49
N ALA A 63 14.04 -1.26 1.08
CA ALA A 63 13.30 -2.16 0.21
C ALA A 63 13.57 -1.86 -1.27
N ASP A 64 13.36 -2.86 -2.13
CA ASP A 64 13.25 -2.62 -3.56
C ASP A 64 11.84 -2.13 -3.89
N TRP A 65 11.76 -1.08 -4.72
CA TRP A 65 10.50 -0.47 -5.11
C TRP A 65 10.22 -0.65 -6.60
N PHE A 66 9.10 -1.30 -6.90
CA PHE A 66 8.59 -1.55 -8.24
C PHE A 66 7.31 -0.73 -8.42
N SER A 67 7.34 0.26 -9.30
CA SER A 67 6.22 1.16 -9.54
C SER A 67 5.64 0.96 -10.94
N TYR A 68 4.34 0.68 -10.98
CA TYR A 68 3.51 0.44 -12.15
C TYR A 68 2.22 1.27 -12.09
N GLU A 69 2.20 2.36 -11.30
CA GLU A 69 1.06 3.28 -11.14
C GLU A 69 0.51 3.80 -12.47
N ARG A 70 1.37 3.90 -13.49
CA ARG A 70 1.02 4.43 -14.80
C ARG A 70 0.49 3.38 -15.78
N LEU A 71 0.58 2.09 -15.44
CA LEU A 71 0.04 1.05 -16.29
C LEU A 71 -1.48 1.07 -16.20
N SER A 72 -2.11 0.98 -17.36
CA SER A 72 -3.52 0.60 -17.44
C SER A 72 -3.73 -0.86 -17.00
N PRO A 73 -4.98 -1.23 -16.66
CA PRO A 73 -5.35 -2.62 -16.39
C PRO A 73 -4.84 -3.61 -17.46
N ALA A 74 -4.93 -3.25 -18.74
CA ALA A 74 -4.53 -4.11 -19.86
C ALA A 74 -3.01 -4.24 -20.00
N GLU A 75 -2.27 -3.14 -19.81
CA GLU A 75 -0.80 -3.16 -19.82
C GLU A 75 -0.25 -3.97 -18.64
N PHE A 76 -0.83 -3.81 -17.44
CA PHE A 76 -0.45 -4.63 -16.29
C PHE A 76 -0.68 -6.12 -16.56
N LYS A 77 -1.81 -6.48 -17.19
CA LYS A 77 -2.09 -7.87 -17.59
C LYS A 77 -1.03 -8.39 -18.57
N ALA A 78 -0.65 -7.59 -19.56
CA ALA A 78 0.34 -7.96 -20.57
C ALA A 78 1.76 -8.13 -19.98
N GLU A 79 2.13 -7.29 -19.02
CA GLU A 79 3.46 -7.30 -18.38
C GLU A 79 3.53 -8.19 -17.12
N ARG A 80 2.42 -8.85 -16.73
CA ARG A 80 2.29 -9.56 -15.45
C ARG A 80 3.44 -10.51 -15.16
N ASP A 81 3.81 -11.33 -16.14
CA ASP A 81 4.81 -12.37 -15.94
C ASP A 81 6.21 -11.77 -15.73
N ASP A 82 6.53 -10.68 -16.42
CA ASP A 82 7.76 -9.91 -16.23
C ASP A 82 7.78 -9.20 -14.86
N ILE A 83 6.64 -8.65 -14.42
CA ILE A 83 6.50 -8.05 -13.08
C ILE A 83 6.80 -9.11 -12.00
N ILE A 84 6.21 -10.30 -12.12
CA ILE A 84 6.44 -11.43 -11.21
C ILE A 84 7.92 -11.84 -11.24
N ALA A 85 8.53 -11.97 -12.41
CA ALA A 85 9.94 -12.33 -12.54
C ALA A 85 10.87 -11.31 -11.87
N ARG A 86 10.59 -10.01 -12.01
CA ARG A 86 11.35 -8.92 -11.38
C ARG A 86 11.22 -8.93 -9.86
N LEU A 87 10.01 -9.12 -9.33
CA LEU A 87 9.80 -9.33 -7.90
C LEU A 87 10.54 -10.56 -7.40
N ALA A 88 10.56 -11.62 -8.22
CA ALA A 88 11.20 -12.87 -7.86
C ALA A 88 12.74 -12.75 -7.80
N ALA A 89 13.33 -11.96 -8.69
CA ALA A 89 14.76 -11.75 -8.79
C ALA A 89 15.35 -10.87 -7.67
N SER A 90 14.52 -10.11 -6.93
CA SER A 90 15.02 -9.27 -5.85
C SER A 90 15.59 -10.10 -4.69
N GLY A 91 16.75 -9.67 -4.19
CA GLY A 91 17.40 -10.19 -3.00
C GLY A 91 17.03 -9.47 -1.70
N LYS A 92 16.11 -8.49 -1.72
CA LYS A 92 15.71 -7.75 -0.51
C LYS A 92 14.70 -8.53 0.33
N LYS A 93 14.72 -8.27 1.64
CA LYS A 93 13.75 -8.82 2.61
C LYS A 93 12.40 -8.10 2.60
N VAL A 94 12.35 -6.89 2.07
CA VAL A 94 11.12 -6.13 1.88
C VAL A 94 11.09 -5.68 0.43
N LEU A 95 9.96 -5.91 -0.23
CA LEU A 95 9.68 -5.46 -1.59
C LEU A 95 8.41 -4.61 -1.56
N ILE A 96 8.37 -3.58 -2.39
CA ILE A 96 7.22 -2.70 -2.53
C ILE A 96 6.74 -2.75 -3.97
N LEU A 97 5.48 -3.13 -4.16
CA LEU A 97 4.79 -3.13 -5.44
C LEU A 97 3.71 -2.04 -5.43
N ASP A 98 3.89 -1.02 -6.25
CA ASP A 98 3.01 0.15 -6.30
C ASP A 98 2.28 0.22 -7.65
N GLY A 99 0.94 0.33 -7.63
CA GLY A 99 0.12 0.26 -8.85
C GLY A 99 -0.33 -1.15 -9.23
N PHE A 100 -0.75 -1.95 -8.25
CA PHE A 100 -1.17 -3.34 -8.46
C PHE A 100 -2.66 -3.48 -8.85
N PHE A 101 -2.96 -4.46 -9.69
CA PHE A 101 -4.33 -4.81 -10.13
C PHE A 101 -4.69 -6.25 -9.69
N PRO A 102 -5.36 -6.44 -8.53
CA PRO A 102 -5.68 -7.76 -7.98
C PRO A 102 -6.45 -8.69 -8.93
N GLN A 103 -7.29 -8.17 -9.85
CA GLN A 103 -8.00 -9.02 -10.81
C GLN A 103 -7.09 -9.78 -11.78
N TYR A 104 -5.85 -9.31 -12.01
CA TYR A 104 -4.91 -9.92 -12.94
C TYR A 104 -3.73 -10.61 -12.27
N ALA A 105 -3.68 -10.64 -10.93
CA ALA A 105 -2.59 -11.28 -10.20
C ALA A 105 -2.41 -12.75 -10.60
N GLY A 106 -3.53 -13.47 -10.64
CA GLY A 106 -3.59 -14.88 -10.98
C GLY A 106 -2.82 -15.82 -10.06
N GLY A 107 -2.78 -17.11 -10.41
CA GLY A 107 -2.18 -18.17 -9.59
C GLY A 107 -0.67 -17.99 -9.36
N ALA A 108 0.08 -17.58 -10.39
CA ALA A 108 1.52 -17.37 -10.30
C ALA A 108 1.91 -16.32 -9.25
N PHE A 109 1.11 -15.26 -9.09
CA PHE A 109 1.34 -14.26 -8.06
C PHE A 109 1.05 -14.82 -6.66
N SER A 110 0.02 -15.65 -6.49
CA SER A 110 -0.26 -16.35 -5.24
C SER A 110 0.89 -17.29 -4.85
N THR A 111 1.46 -18.02 -5.81
CA THR A 111 2.67 -18.84 -5.61
C THR A 111 3.85 -17.97 -5.17
N LEU A 112 4.08 -16.83 -5.85
CA LEU A 112 5.11 -15.88 -5.47
C LEU A 112 4.96 -15.42 -4.01
N LEU A 113 3.75 -15.04 -3.58
CA LEU A 113 3.51 -14.65 -2.18
C LEU A 113 3.90 -15.75 -1.20
N SER A 114 3.48 -17.00 -1.45
CA SER A 114 3.85 -18.14 -0.60
C SER A 114 5.37 -18.32 -0.52
N GLU A 115 6.05 -18.37 -1.67
CA GLU A 115 7.51 -18.57 -1.71
C GLU A 115 8.28 -17.44 -1.00
N ARG A 116 7.80 -16.20 -1.12
CA ARG A 116 8.42 -15.04 -0.46
C ARG A 116 8.24 -15.14 1.05
N ARG A 117 7.04 -15.49 1.52
CA ARG A 117 6.75 -15.74 2.94
C ARG A 117 7.69 -16.79 3.52
N ASP A 118 7.86 -17.93 2.85
CA ASP A 118 8.71 -19.03 3.30
C ASP A 118 10.19 -18.61 3.40
N LYS A 119 10.62 -17.66 2.57
CA LYS A 119 11.97 -17.06 2.60
C LYS A 119 12.11 -15.90 3.60
N GLY A 120 11.06 -15.59 4.36
CA GLY A 120 10.97 -14.44 5.27
C GLY A 120 11.04 -13.09 4.54
N VAL A 121 10.55 -13.04 3.30
CA VAL A 121 10.45 -11.83 2.48
C VAL A 121 9.03 -11.29 2.54
N SER A 122 8.89 -10.01 2.86
CA SER A 122 7.61 -9.31 2.96
C SER A 122 7.34 -8.49 1.71
N LEU A 123 6.10 -8.52 1.24
CA LEU A 123 5.63 -7.76 0.07
C LEU A 123 4.63 -6.71 0.54
N PHE A 124 4.91 -5.44 0.26
CA PHE A 124 3.99 -4.33 0.48
C PHE A 124 3.36 -3.98 -0.86
N ILE A 125 2.07 -4.22 -1.00
CA ILE A 125 1.31 -3.97 -2.22
C ILE A 125 0.47 -2.72 -2.03
N PHE A 126 0.59 -1.76 -2.95
CA PHE A 126 -0.24 -0.58 -3.02
C PHE A 126 -1.12 -0.66 -4.26
N SER A 127 -2.43 -0.54 -4.06
CA SER A 127 -3.43 -0.64 -5.13
C SER A 127 -4.52 0.42 -4.97
N GLN A 128 -5.16 0.77 -6.08
CA GLN A 128 -6.40 1.53 -6.05
C GLN A 128 -7.62 0.61 -5.81
N GLU A 129 -7.47 -0.68 -6.09
CA GLU A 129 -8.53 -1.67 -6.06
C GLU A 129 -8.52 -2.47 -4.76
N SER A 130 -9.71 -2.96 -4.41
CA SER A 130 -9.86 -3.80 -3.23
C SER A 130 -9.31 -5.20 -3.47
N PRO A 131 -8.63 -5.82 -2.48
CA PRO A 131 -8.24 -7.22 -2.62
C PRO A 131 -9.47 -8.14 -2.58
N PHE A 132 -10.60 -7.66 -2.06
CA PHE A 132 -11.87 -8.37 -2.02
C PHE A 132 -12.66 -8.13 -3.32
N PRO A 133 -13.02 -9.19 -4.06
CA PRO A 133 -13.80 -9.05 -5.27
C PRO A 133 -15.19 -8.46 -4.95
N LYS A 134 -15.66 -7.55 -5.81
CA LYS A 134 -17.05 -7.05 -5.77
C LYS A 134 -17.88 -7.97 -6.67
N ASP A 135 -18.66 -8.84 -6.04
CA ASP A 135 -19.52 -9.85 -6.68
C ASP A 135 -18.79 -10.83 -7.62
N ASN A 136 -19.53 -11.80 -8.16
CA ASN A 136 -19.10 -12.95 -9.00
C ASN A 136 -18.37 -12.59 -10.31
N ALA A 137 -17.68 -11.45 -10.39
CA ALA A 137 -16.75 -11.13 -11.46
C ALA A 137 -15.66 -12.22 -11.52
N LEU A 138 -15.81 -13.11 -12.49
CA LEU A 138 -14.84 -14.14 -12.84
C LEU A 138 -13.47 -13.47 -12.94
N ARG A 139 -12.58 -13.80 -12.00
CA ARG A 139 -11.18 -13.38 -12.08
C ARG A 139 -10.56 -14.07 -13.28
N GLU A 140 -10.35 -13.32 -14.35
CA GLU A 140 -9.53 -13.78 -15.46
C GLU A 140 -8.08 -13.96 -14.97
N GLY A 141 -7.74 -15.16 -14.49
CA GLY A 141 -6.36 -15.49 -14.15
C GLY A 141 -6.13 -16.37 -12.92
N GLY A 142 -7.17 -16.75 -12.17
CA GLY A 142 -7.04 -17.57 -10.95
C GLY A 142 -7.16 -16.78 -9.65
N GLU A 143 -7.14 -17.49 -8.52
CA GLU A 143 -7.52 -16.93 -7.21
C GLU A 143 -6.40 -16.11 -6.56
N PHE A 144 -6.54 -14.78 -6.57
CA PHE A 144 -5.79 -13.88 -5.69
C PHE A 144 -6.38 -13.94 -4.27
N HIS A 145 -5.70 -14.55 -3.31
CA HIS A 145 -6.28 -14.76 -1.99
C HIS A 145 -5.95 -13.62 -1.02
N PRO A 146 -6.94 -12.83 -0.54
CA PRO A 146 -6.69 -11.82 0.50
C PRO A 146 -6.22 -12.44 1.82
N GLY A 147 -6.49 -13.74 2.02
CA GLY A 147 -5.98 -14.54 3.14
C GLY A 147 -4.46 -14.51 3.25
N ALA A 148 -3.73 -14.31 2.15
CA ALA A 148 -2.28 -14.24 2.12
C ALA A 148 -1.69 -12.97 2.76
N PHE A 149 -2.50 -11.98 3.14
CA PHE A 149 -2.00 -10.75 3.77
C PHE A 149 -2.28 -10.74 5.27
N GLU A 150 -1.25 -10.49 6.05
CA GLU A 150 -1.29 -10.34 7.51
C GLU A 150 -1.84 -8.96 7.91
N THR A 151 -1.69 -7.98 7.02
CA THR A 151 -2.22 -6.63 7.18
C THR A 151 -2.92 -6.20 5.90
N ILE A 152 -4.17 -5.78 6.02
CA ILE A 152 -4.88 -5.06 4.94
C ILE A 152 -5.28 -3.69 5.48
N ALA A 153 -4.84 -2.63 4.82
CA ALA A 153 -5.11 -1.26 5.20
C ALA A 153 -5.73 -0.46 4.05
N GLU A 154 -6.45 0.59 4.38
CA GLU A 154 -7.08 1.50 3.43
C GLU A 154 -6.78 2.94 3.79
N PHE A 155 -6.42 3.73 2.78
CA PHE A 155 -6.30 5.18 2.88
C PHE A 155 -7.58 5.82 2.35
N ARG A 156 -8.32 6.49 3.25
CA ARG A 156 -9.60 7.16 2.93
C ARG A 156 -9.48 8.67 3.06
N TYR A 157 -10.22 9.39 2.22
CA TYR A 157 -10.52 10.81 2.48
C TYR A 157 -11.46 10.92 3.68
N GLY A 158 -11.22 11.87 4.57
CA GLY A 158 -12.17 12.16 5.65
C GLY A 158 -13.48 12.79 5.13
N THR A 159 -14.58 12.60 5.87
CA THR A 159 -15.96 12.89 5.44
C THR A 159 -16.37 14.37 5.43
N ARG A 160 -15.45 15.32 5.61
CA ARG A 160 -15.76 16.76 5.70
C ARG A 160 -14.75 17.56 4.87
N ALA A 161 -15.14 18.77 4.44
CA ALA A 161 -14.51 19.58 3.39
C ALA A 161 -13.05 20.08 3.63
N ARG A 162 -12.35 19.59 4.67
CA ARG A 162 -10.96 19.95 5.03
C ARG A 162 -10.15 18.80 5.67
N TYR A 163 -10.40 17.53 5.32
CA TYR A 163 -9.90 16.43 6.16
C TYR A 163 -8.68 15.68 5.63
N PRO A 164 -7.72 15.36 6.51
CA PRO A 164 -6.53 14.57 6.22
C PRO A 164 -6.90 13.14 5.77
N ILE A 165 -6.03 12.51 4.99
CA ILE A 165 -6.16 11.08 4.68
C ILE A 165 -6.09 10.29 5.98
N THR A 166 -6.99 9.34 6.16
CA THR A 166 -7.06 8.47 7.34
C THR A 166 -6.62 7.06 7.00
N PHE A 167 -5.81 6.47 7.87
CA PHE A 167 -5.46 5.06 7.88
C PHE A 167 -6.57 4.23 8.52
N HIS A 168 -7.10 3.26 7.79
CA HIS A 168 -8.08 2.31 8.29
C HIS A 168 -7.56 0.88 8.13
N GLN A 169 -7.41 0.15 9.23
CA GLN A 169 -7.08 -1.26 9.17
C GLN A 169 -8.33 -2.10 8.89
N VAL A 170 -8.30 -2.90 7.83
CA VAL A 170 -9.38 -3.80 7.42
C VAL A 170 -9.19 -5.20 8.00
N LYS A 171 -7.94 -5.67 8.06
CA LYS A 171 -7.53 -6.95 8.66
C LYS A 171 -6.24 -6.76 9.44
#